data_AF-A0AAD7K727-F1
#
_entry.id   AF-A0AAD7K727-F1
#
_cell.length_a   1.000
_cell.length_b   1.000
_cell.length_c   1.000
_cell.angle_alpha   90.00
_cell.angle_beta   90.00
_cell.angle_gamma   90.00
#
_symmetry.space_group_name_H-M   'P 1'
#
loop_
_entity.id
_entity.type
_entity.pdbx_description
1 polymer ?
#
loop_
_entity_poly.entity_id
_entity_poly.type
_entity_poly.pdbx_seq_one_letter_code
_entity_poly.pdbx_strand_id
1 'polypeptide(L)'
;PIPAQLTIAIGDMSTAFTNATGRVNPDFTNLAAGAICGLILAPGLYKWTTGVTMGCDITFSGSSTDTWILQVAGTLTVEAGAKMVLAGGAVASNIFWAVTGPAVVSAGAHTEGVILGKISCTYLTGASADGCLLCQTAVALQK
;
A
#
# COMPACT_ATOMS: atom_id res chain seq x y z
N PRO A 1 -26.95 -13.66 8.96
CA PRO A 1 -25.51 -13.86 9.27
C PRO A 1 -24.56 -13.14 8.30
N ILE A 2 -24.62 -13.47 7.00
CA ILE A 2 -23.68 -12.96 5.99
C ILE A 2 -23.75 -11.42 5.81
N PRO A 3 -24.94 -10.78 5.71
CA PRO A 3 -25.01 -9.33 5.55
C PRO A 3 -24.40 -8.56 6.74
N ALA A 4 -24.66 -9.02 7.97
CA ALA A 4 -24.13 -8.39 9.18
C ALA A 4 -22.59 -8.50 9.27
N GLN A 5 -22.03 -9.64 8.87
CA GLN A 5 -20.57 -9.84 8.83
C GLN A 5 -19.90 -8.93 7.79
N LEU A 6 -20.51 -8.72 6.63
CA LEU A 6 -20.01 -7.78 5.62
C LEU A 6 -20.06 -6.33 6.12
N THR A 7 -21.14 -5.94 6.81
CA THR A 7 -21.23 -4.61 7.43
C THR A 7 -20.11 -4.39 8.45
N ILE A 8 -19.82 -5.38 9.30
CA ILE A 8 -18.71 -5.32 10.25
C ILE A 8 -17.37 -5.20 9.51
N ALA A 9 -17.12 -6.05 8.51
CA ALA A 9 -15.86 -6.03 7.76
C ALA A 9 -15.60 -4.68 7.06
N ILE A 10 -16.64 -4.05 6.49
CA ILE A 10 -16.51 -2.71 5.88
C ILE A 10 -16.28 -1.63 6.96
N GLY A 11 -16.91 -1.75 8.12
CA GLY A 11 -16.65 -0.88 9.27
C GLY A 11 -15.21 -1.00 9.80
N ASP A 12 -14.69 -2.22 9.89
CA ASP A 12 -13.33 -2.51 10.31
C ASP A 12 -12.32 -1.96 9.30
N MET A 13 -12.57 -2.12 8.00
CA MET A 13 -11.77 -1.52 6.93
C MET A 13 -11.71 0.01 7.06
N SER A 14 -12.86 0.67 7.30
CA SER A 14 -12.93 2.12 7.48
C SER A 14 -12.15 2.58 8.73
N THR A 15 -12.26 1.81 9.82
CA THR A 15 -11.50 2.03 11.06
C THR A 15 -10.00 1.88 10.82
N ALA A 16 -9.57 0.84 10.11
CA ALA A 16 -8.17 0.60 9.77
C ALA A 16 -7.60 1.73 8.92
N PHE A 17 -8.33 2.19 7.89
CA PHE A 17 -7.93 3.33 7.07
C PHE A 17 -7.77 4.61 7.92
N THR A 18 -8.73 4.88 8.81
CA THR A 18 -8.67 6.04 9.73
C THR A 18 -7.50 5.93 10.70
N ASN A 19 -7.21 4.73 11.22
CA ASN A 19 -6.05 4.50 12.10
C ASN A 19 -4.73 4.76 11.37
N ALA A 20 -4.57 4.20 10.16
CA ALA A 20 -3.33 4.32 9.39
C ALA A 20 -3.09 5.77 8.94
N THR A 21 -4.12 6.46 8.45
CA THR A 21 -4.02 7.88 8.05
C THR A 21 -3.90 8.84 9.23
N GLY A 22 -4.39 8.45 10.41
CA GLY A 22 -4.33 9.23 11.65
C GLY A 22 -3.02 9.12 12.42
N ARG A 23 -2.06 8.27 12.01
CA ARG A 23 -0.74 8.23 12.64
C ARG A 23 -0.02 9.57 12.48
N VAL A 24 0.67 9.99 13.54
CA VAL A 24 1.40 11.27 13.64
C VAL A 24 2.89 11.04 13.84
N ASN A 25 3.70 12.09 13.70
CA ASN A 25 5.16 12.06 13.84
C ASN A 25 5.83 11.06 12.88
N PRO A 26 5.72 11.26 11.55
CA PRO A 26 6.34 10.38 10.58
C PRO A 26 7.87 10.39 10.69
N ASP A 27 8.47 9.21 10.62
CA ASP A 27 9.93 9.03 10.54
C ASP A 27 10.47 9.59 9.21
N PHE A 28 9.66 9.49 8.14
CA PHE A 28 10.00 9.97 6.81
C PHE A 28 8.87 10.84 6.25
N THR A 29 9.19 12.08 5.87
CA THR A 29 8.24 13.02 5.26
C THR A 29 8.66 13.36 3.83
N ASN A 30 7.74 13.18 2.87
CA ASN A 30 7.92 13.46 1.44
C ASN A 30 9.20 12.83 0.87
N LEU A 31 9.53 11.61 1.30
CA LEU A 31 10.72 10.89 0.86
C LEU A 31 10.79 10.84 -0.67
N ALA A 32 11.94 11.23 -1.22
CA ALA A 32 12.21 11.29 -2.65
C ALA A 32 11.14 12.04 -3.47
N ALA A 33 10.45 13.00 -2.86
CA ALA A 33 9.34 13.73 -3.47
C ALA A 33 8.24 12.82 -4.08
N GLY A 34 8.10 11.60 -3.55
CA GLY A 34 7.12 10.60 -4.01
C GLY A 34 7.64 9.62 -5.08
N ALA A 35 8.81 9.84 -5.68
CA ALA A 35 9.39 8.91 -6.66
C ALA A 35 10.41 7.98 -5.98
N ILE A 36 9.99 6.79 -5.58
CA ILE A 36 10.73 5.93 -4.65
C ILE A 36 11.48 4.76 -5.31
N CYS A 37 11.65 4.79 -6.63
CA CYS A 37 12.36 3.75 -7.38
C CYS A 37 13.77 3.48 -6.81
N GLY A 38 14.09 2.21 -6.59
CA GLY A 38 15.39 1.73 -6.14
C GLY A 38 15.66 1.91 -4.65
N LEU A 39 14.71 2.45 -3.89
CA LEU A 39 14.89 2.68 -2.46
C LEU A 39 14.73 1.41 -1.64
N ILE A 40 15.52 1.34 -0.57
CA ILE A 40 15.34 0.40 0.52
C ILE A 40 14.63 1.15 1.65
N LEU A 41 13.42 0.72 1.99
CA LEU A 41 12.58 1.29 3.03
C LEU A 41 12.81 0.54 4.34
N ALA A 42 13.37 1.25 5.32
CA ALA A 42 13.47 0.78 6.70
C ALA A 42 12.10 0.79 7.40
N PRO A 43 11.90 0.05 8.51
CA PRO A 43 10.66 0.09 9.27
C PRO A 43 10.28 1.51 9.70
N GLY A 44 8.98 1.81 9.75
CA GLY A 44 8.50 3.08 10.28
C GLY A 44 7.27 3.65 9.59
N LEU A 45 6.98 4.89 9.98
CA LEU A 45 5.88 5.70 9.47
C LEU A 45 6.37 6.64 8.36
N TYR A 46 5.83 6.44 7.17
CA TYR A 46 6.09 7.27 6.00
C TYR A 46 4.88 8.15 5.69
N LYS A 47 5.14 9.41 5.31
CA LYS A 47 4.10 10.35 4.93
C LYS A 47 4.46 11.11 3.67
N TRP A 48 3.59 11.04 2.67
CA TRP A 48 3.60 11.91 1.50
C TRP A 48 2.34 12.77 1.47
N THR A 49 2.53 14.07 1.24
CA THR A 49 1.41 15.01 0.98
C THR A 49 0.97 15.02 -0.48
N THR A 50 1.60 14.18 -1.31
CA THR A 50 1.36 14.01 -2.74
C THR A 50 1.16 12.52 -3.08
N GLY A 51 1.01 12.21 -4.36
CA GLY A 51 1.10 10.83 -4.84
C GLY A 51 2.51 10.24 -4.71
N VAL A 52 2.57 8.91 -4.81
CA VAL A 52 3.79 8.11 -4.79
C VAL A 52 3.84 7.25 -6.06
N THR A 53 5.01 7.22 -6.70
CA THR A 53 5.27 6.44 -7.90
C THR A 53 6.46 5.51 -7.69
N MET A 54 6.28 4.23 -8.00
CA MET A 54 7.31 3.22 -8.09
C MET A 54 7.63 2.97 -9.57
N GLY A 55 8.66 3.64 -10.09
CA GLY A 55 9.14 3.44 -11.47
C GLY A 55 10.00 2.19 -11.69
N CYS A 56 10.45 1.58 -10.60
CA CYS A 56 11.20 0.33 -10.57
C CYS A 56 11.04 -0.30 -9.18
N ASP A 57 11.75 -1.41 -8.94
CA ASP A 57 11.67 -2.15 -7.69
C ASP A 57 12.02 -1.30 -6.46
N ILE A 58 11.37 -1.61 -5.35
CA ILE A 58 11.72 -1.11 -4.01
C ILE A 58 11.89 -2.30 -3.07
N THR A 59 12.64 -2.12 -1.99
CA THR A 59 12.83 -3.17 -0.98
C THR A 59 12.33 -2.71 0.37
N PHE A 60 11.48 -3.49 1.03
CA PHE A 60 11.21 -3.39 2.46
C PHE A 60 12.23 -4.25 3.21
N SER A 61 13.07 -3.62 4.02
CA SER A 61 14.13 -4.33 4.74
C SER A 61 13.99 -4.14 6.24
N GLY A 62 13.67 -5.23 6.94
CA GLY A 62 13.50 -5.26 8.40
C GLY A 62 13.26 -6.68 8.88
N SER A 63 13.02 -6.84 10.17
CA SER A 63 12.70 -8.12 10.79
C SER A 63 11.23 -8.53 10.57
N SER A 64 10.89 -9.76 10.94
CA SER A 64 9.51 -10.29 10.85
C SER A 64 8.51 -9.62 11.80
N THR A 65 8.99 -8.81 12.75
CA THR A 65 8.18 -8.08 13.71
C THR A 65 8.07 -6.59 13.40
N ASP A 66 8.88 -6.10 12.46
CA ASP A 66 8.89 -4.71 12.08
C ASP A 66 7.67 -4.36 11.23
N THR A 67 7.29 -3.08 11.26
CA THR A 67 6.07 -2.59 10.62
C THR A 67 6.34 -1.37 9.75
N TRP A 68 5.55 -1.25 8.68
CA TRP A 68 5.56 -0.11 7.77
C TRP A 68 4.15 0.43 7.62
N ILE A 69 3.99 1.74 7.84
CA ILE A 69 2.74 2.44 7.55
C ILE A 69 3.06 3.57 6.58
N LEU A 70 2.46 3.51 5.40
CA LEU A 70 2.72 4.42 4.30
C LEU A 70 1.48 5.27 4.02
N GLN A 71 1.50 6.53 4.46
CA GLN A 71 0.43 7.48 4.23
C GLN A 71 0.66 8.22 2.91
N VAL A 72 -0.21 8.00 1.91
CA VAL A 72 -0.12 8.62 0.59
C VAL A 72 -1.33 9.52 0.38
N ALA A 73 -1.13 10.84 0.46
CA ALA A 73 -2.16 11.85 0.21
C ALA A 73 -2.37 12.13 -1.30
N GLY A 74 -2.48 11.07 -2.09
CA GLY A 74 -2.58 11.13 -3.54
C GLY A 74 -2.73 9.74 -4.14
N THR A 75 -2.38 9.61 -5.42
CA THR A 75 -2.36 8.32 -6.13
C THR A 75 -1.14 7.50 -5.72
N LEU A 76 -1.32 6.20 -5.54
CA LEU A 76 -0.21 5.23 -5.55
C LEU A 76 -0.13 4.63 -6.95
N THR A 77 1.01 4.80 -7.63
CA THR A 77 1.28 4.21 -8.94
C THR A 77 2.45 3.23 -8.84
N VAL A 78 2.20 1.97 -9.18
CA VAL A 78 3.24 0.96 -9.36
C VAL A 78 3.39 0.69 -10.85
N GLU A 79 4.49 1.14 -11.43
CA GLU A 79 4.72 1.07 -12.88
C GLU A 79 4.91 -0.36 -13.36
N ALA A 80 4.78 -0.56 -14.68
CA ALA A 80 4.78 -1.89 -15.28
C ALA A 80 6.05 -2.68 -14.91
N GLY A 81 5.87 -3.91 -14.43
CA GLY A 81 6.95 -4.81 -14.01
C GLY A 81 7.67 -4.45 -12.71
N ALA A 82 7.37 -3.31 -12.07
CA ALA A 82 7.98 -2.94 -10.80
C ALA A 82 7.50 -3.85 -9.66
N LYS A 83 8.41 -4.20 -8.74
CA LYS A 83 8.14 -5.13 -7.64
C LYS A 83 8.48 -4.54 -6.28
N MET A 84 7.63 -4.81 -5.31
CA MET A 84 7.99 -4.72 -3.90
C MET A 84 8.75 -6.00 -3.51
N VAL A 85 9.91 -5.84 -2.89
CA VAL A 85 10.76 -6.96 -2.45
C VAL A 85 10.87 -6.94 -0.94
N LEU A 86 10.75 -8.10 -0.29
CA LEU A 86 10.93 -8.26 1.15
C LEU A 86 12.34 -8.78 1.47
N ALA A 87 13.02 -8.13 2.41
CA ALA A 87 14.37 -8.48 2.84
C ALA A 87 14.49 -8.45 4.37
N GLY A 88 15.51 -9.13 4.91
CA GLY A 88 15.84 -9.13 6.35
C GLY A 88 14.87 -9.92 7.24
N GLY A 89 13.82 -10.52 6.66
CA GLY A 89 12.75 -11.19 7.38
C GLY A 89 11.43 -10.43 7.39
N ALA A 90 11.34 -9.28 6.71
CA ALA A 90 10.11 -8.53 6.52
C ALA A 90 8.99 -9.42 5.95
N VAL A 91 7.76 -9.18 6.41
CA VAL A 91 6.56 -9.94 6.00
C VAL A 91 5.48 -8.99 5.50
N ALA A 92 4.77 -9.40 4.45
CA ALA A 92 3.71 -8.61 3.82
C ALA A 92 2.64 -8.16 4.83
N SER A 93 2.29 -9.02 5.79
CA SER A 93 1.26 -8.74 6.81
C SER A 93 1.55 -7.53 7.69
N ASN A 94 2.79 -7.01 7.69
CA ASN A 94 3.20 -5.87 8.48
C ASN A 94 3.38 -4.58 7.67
N ILE A 95 3.03 -4.60 6.38
CA ILE A 95 3.15 -3.45 5.47
C ILE A 95 1.74 -2.94 5.15
N PHE A 96 1.49 -1.66 5.47
CA PHE A 96 0.18 -1.04 5.31
C PHE A 96 0.29 0.23 4.46
N TRP A 97 -0.36 0.24 3.31
CA TRP A 97 -0.48 1.40 2.42
C TRP A 97 -1.83 2.08 2.62
N ALA A 98 -1.85 3.29 3.17
CA ALA A 98 -3.05 4.10 3.30
C ALA A 98 -3.08 5.17 2.19
N VAL A 99 -3.88 4.93 1.16
CA VAL A 99 -3.89 5.72 -0.07
C VAL A 99 -5.19 6.51 -0.17
N THR A 100 -5.10 7.84 -0.18
CA THR A 100 -6.31 8.70 -0.25
C THR A 100 -6.83 8.88 -1.66
N GLY A 101 -5.97 8.73 -2.68
CA GLY A 101 -6.34 8.66 -4.08
C GLY A 101 -6.55 7.22 -4.57
N PRO A 102 -6.60 6.99 -5.89
CA PRO A 102 -6.59 5.66 -6.47
C PRO A 102 -5.24 4.95 -6.24
N ALA A 103 -5.26 3.63 -6.14
CA ALA A 103 -4.09 2.78 -6.29
C ALA A 103 -4.12 2.12 -7.68
N VAL A 104 -3.06 2.29 -8.46
CA VAL A 104 -2.92 1.75 -9.81
C VAL A 104 -1.66 0.90 -9.86
N VAL A 105 -1.85 -0.39 -10.13
CA VAL A 105 -0.78 -1.37 -10.27
C VAL A 105 -0.76 -1.84 -11.72
N SER A 106 0.27 -1.41 -12.43
CA SER A 106 0.41 -1.60 -13.87
C SER A 106 0.76 -3.05 -14.23
N ALA A 107 0.72 -3.35 -15.53
CA ALA A 107 0.86 -4.71 -16.02
C ALA A 107 2.15 -5.39 -15.53
N GLY A 108 2.01 -6.63 -15.06
CA GLY A 108 3.13 -7.45 -14.55
C GLY A 108 3.80 -6.94 -13.27
N ALA A 109 3.29 -5.89 -12.63
CA ALA A 109 3.84 -5.38 -11.37
C ALA A 109 3.45 -6.27 -10.18
N HIS A 110 4.19 -6.14 -9.08
CA HIS A 110 3.97 -6.91 -7.85
C HIS A 110 3.97 -6.03 -6.60
N THR A 111 2.97 -6.22 -5.74
CA THR A 111 2.84 -5.50 -4.47
C THR A 111 2.85 -6.44 -3.27
N GLU A 112 3.46 -5.97 -2.18
CA GLU A 112 3.51 -6.65 -0.89
C GLU A 112 2.74 -5.83 0.15
N GLY A 113 1.85 -6.49 0.88
CA GLY A 113 1.11 -5.96 2.02
C GLY A 113 -0.33 -5.52 1.76
N VAL A 114 -0.87 -4.78 2.72
CA VAL A 114 -2.29 -4.39 2.75
C VAL A 114 -2.47 -3.00 2.14
N ILE A 115 -3.27 -2.90 1.08
CA ILE A 115 -3.70 -1.62 0.50
C ILE A 115 -5.04 -1.22 1.11
N LEU A 116 -5.02 -0.17 1.92
CA LEU A 116 -6.17 0.54 2.45
C LEU A 116 -6.46 1.74 1.53
N GLY A 117 -7.32 1.53 0.53
CA GLY A 117 -7.66 2.53 -0.48
C GLY A 117 -8.94 3.31 -0.12
N LYS A 118 -8.89 4.64 -0.15
CA LYS A 118 -10.10 5.47 -0.01
C LYS A 118 -10.98 5.46 -1.26
N ILE A 119 -10.37 5.27 -2.42
CA ILE A 119 -11.07 5.23 -3.70
C ILE A 119 -10.95 3.81 -4.26
N SER A 120 -10.41 3.66 -5.47
CA SER A 120 -10.33 2.42 -6.19
C SER A 120 -8.92 1.83 -6.15
N CYS A 121 -8.87 0.51 -6.30
CA CYS A 121 -7.64 -0.23 -6.52
C CYS A 121 -7.74 -0.98 -7.84
N THR A 122 -6.83 -0.69 -8.77
CA THR A 122 -6.84 -1.26 -10.12
C THR A 122 -5.55 -2.02 -10.37
N TYR A 123 -5.67 -3.31 -10.67
CA TYR A 123 -4.57 -4.18 -11.05
C TYR A 123 -4.74 -4.55 -12.52
N LEU A 124 -3.80 -4.09 -13.35
CA LEU A 124 -3.79 -4.37 -14.78
C LEU A 124 -3.26 -5.79 -15.08
N THR A 125 -3.30 -6.19 -16.35
CA THR A 125 -2.96 -7.55 -16.81
C THR A 125 -1.69 -8.11 -16.19
N GLY A 126 -1.79 -9.29 -15.59
CA GLY A 126 -0.67 -9.99 -14.96
C GLY A 126 -0.09 -9.33 -13.70
N ALA A 127 -0.69 -8.25 -13.19
CA ALA A 127 -0.30 -7.71 -11.89
C ALA A 127 -0.65 -8.69 -10.76
N SER A 128 0.16 -8.69 -9.70
CA SER A 128 0.01 -9.63 -8.58
C SER A 128 0.18 -8.93 -7.25
N ALA A 129 -0.39 -9.53 -6.19
CA ALA A 129 -0.26 -9.06 -4.83
C ALA A 129 -0.09 -10.24 -3.88
N ASP A 130 0.76 -10.08 -2.88
CA ASP A 130 0.68 -10.83 -1.63
C ASP A 130 0.20 -9.87 -0.53
N GLY A 131 -1.00 -10.12 0.00
CA GLY A 131 -1.68 -9.25 0.95
C GLY A 131 -3.17 -9.06 0.66
N CYS A 132 -3.70 -7.88 0.99
CA CYS A 132 -5.15 -7.59 0.93
C CYS A 132 -5.44 -6.26 0.21
N LEU A 133 -6.49 -6.25 -0.62
CA LEU A 133 -7.01 -5.04 -1.27
C LEU A 133 -8.32 -4.61 -0.61
N LEU A 134 -8.23 -3.60 0.26
CA LEU A 134 -9.34 -3.09 1.06
C LEU A 134 -9.66 -1.66 0.60
N CYS A 135 -10.53 -1.54 -0.41
CA CYS A 135 -10.78 -0.29 -1.12
C CYS A 135 -12.24 0.12 -0.99
N GLN A 136 -12.49 1.38 -0.58
CA GLN A 136 -13.81 1.84 -0.16
C GLN A 136 -14.81 2.04 -1.31
N THR A 137 -14.36 2.08 -2.58
CA THR A 137 -15.26 2.21 -3.73
C THR A 137 -15.28 0.96 -4.61
N ALA A 138 -14.16 0.58 -5.20
CA ALA A 138 -14.10 -0.54 -6.15
C ALA A 138 -12.71 -1.18 -6.22
N VAL A 139 -12.69 -2.47 -6.56
CA VAL A 139 -11.48 -3.20 -6.95
C VAL A 139 -11.69 -3.73 -8.37
N ALA A 140 -10.73 -3.47 -9.26
CA ALA A 140 -10.75 -3.93 -10.65
C ALA A 140 -9.50 -4.76 -10.94
N LEU A 141 -9.68 -6.00 -11.43
CA LEU A 141 -8.60 -6.95 -11.70
C LEU A 141 -8.64 -7.36 -13.18
N GLN A 142 -7.50 -7.26 -13.86
CA GLN A 142 -7.30 -7.75 -15.22
C GLN A 142 -6.35 -8.95 -15.19
N LYS A 143 -6.77 -10.05 -15.79
CA LYS A 143 -5.93 -11.24 -15.94
C LYS A 143 -4.93 -11.04 -17.06
#